data_AF-A0A8H3ALK9-F1
#
_entry.id   AF-A0A8H3ALK9-F1
#
_cell.length_a   1.000
_cell.length_b   1.000
_cell.length_c   1.000
_cell.angle_alpha   90.00
_cell.angle_beta   90.00
_cell.angle_gamma   90.00
#
_symmetry.space_group_name_H-M   'P 1'
#
loop_
_entity.id
_entity.type
_entity.pdbx_description
1 polymer ?
#
loop_
_entity_poly.entity_id
_entity_poly.type
_entity_poly.pdbx_seq_one_letter_code
_entity_poly.pdbx_strand_id
1 'polypeptide(L)'
;MIYWQNGIRVANAVANVAMKGNKVISYGANFAKPKMVASAAPKVSRESAVKAAELLTGAIYNSHPIELQYFIKDTCRGALMIHLQYRVTPFTSQDLTDTGFTTVTDPFDKVSSPNGWHQYNTTATTSTSGNNAVAYTGSTSITTSQTNPTNIYNYVYNPDIGATVGTNPDAARVNVFYIINMLHDLTVGPGYNCVQDNRGLGGLANDRVEVQVQSSAGGIINVPADGRSPRIWLGVWSKGDGAYQNDITAHEYMHGVNGRLTGGGTATCFQTFDAHVLDEGWADALPDLIQRTTANDRDFVMGKWASPGLRPYPYSTNKTVNPLMYSNSATTSDSFPGAQLWAVVWHEITVALIKEHGFSTNLFDPTSISGNTITLHLMIDALISQPCNPTFINARDAVIQADANRYNGTNKCTLWKAFAKRGLGYGATSAKTNSGTLPTGC
;
A
#
# COMPACT_ATOMS: atom_id res chain seq x y z
N MET A 1 15.70 -14.98 -32.90
CA MET A 1 14.43 -15.28 -33.60
C MET A 1 13.46 -15.85 -32.59
N ILE A 2 12.24 -15.32 -32.56
CA ILE A 2 11.18 -15.72 -31.64
C ILE A 2 10.09 -16.37 -32.47
N TYR A 3 9.55 -17.50 -32.02
CA TYR A 3 8.58 -18.29 -32.78
C TYR A 3 7.33 -18.57 -31.95
N TRP A 4 6.22 -18.82 -32.65
CA TRP A 4 4.96 -19.20 -32.04
C TRP A 4 4.74 -20.70 -32.18
N GLN A 5 4.44 -21.37 -31.08
CA GLN A 5 3.99 -22.75 -31.07
C GLN A 5 2.73 -22.83 -30.21
N ASN A 6 1.58 -23.11 -30.84
CA ASN A 6 0.28 -23.26 -30.17
C ASN A 6 -0.08 -22.08 -29.24
N GLY A 7 0.15 -20.84 -29.69
CA GLY A 7 -0.13 -19.63 -28.91
C GLY A 7 0.92 -19.26 -27.86
N ILE A 8 1.98 -20.06 -27.71
CA ILE A 8 3.09 -19.78 -26.79
C ILE A 8 4.29 -19.25 -27.59
N ARG A 9 4.87 -18.15 -27.09
CA ARG A 9 6.05 -17.52 -27.67
C ARG A 9 7.32 -18.19 -27.16
N VAL A 10 8.07 -18.85 -28.05
CA VAL A 10 9.27 -19.64 -27.72
C VAL A 10 10.50 -19.04 -28.37
N ALA A 11 11.58 -18.91 -27.60
CA ALA A 11 12.91 -18.57 -28.09
C ALA A 11 13.96 -19.47 -27.43
N ASN A 12 14.97 -19.87 -28.19
CA ASN A 12 16.16 -20.51 -27.65
C ASN A 12 17.34 -19.56 -27.84
N ALA A 13 17.87 -19.05 -26.73
CA ALA A 13 18.99 -18.14 -26.72
C ALA A 13 20.08 -18.67 -25.79
N VAL A 14 21.32 -18.55 -26.21
CA VAL A 14 22.49 -18.78 -25.36
C VAL A 14 23.25 -17.47 -25.30
N ALA A 15 23.47 -16.96 -24.09
CA ALA A 15 24.36 -15.83 -23.85
C ALA A 15 25.60 -16.34 -23.11
N ASN A 16 26.77 -16.01 -23.64
CA ASN A 16 28.05 -16.25 -23.00
C ASN A 16 28.65 -14.89 -22.62
N VAL A 17 29.12 -14.79 -21.38
CA VAL A 17 29.82 -13.60 -20.88
C VAL A 17 31.18 -14.07 -20.36
N ALA A 18 32.25 -13.53 -20.92
CA ALA A 18 33.60 -13.72 -20.40
C ALA A 18 33.95 -12.54 -19.49
N MET A 19 34.47 -12.85 -18.31
CA MET A 19 34.86 -11.87 -17.29
C MET A 19 36.36 -11.96 -17.01
N LYS A 20 37.01 -10.82 -16.73
CA LYS A 20 38.35 -10.74 -16.16
C LYS A 20 38.30 -9.87 -14.91
N GLY A 21 38.34 -10.50 -13.74
CA GLY A 21 37.97 -9.85 -12.49
C GLY A 21 36.50 -9.41 -12.54
N ASN A 22 36.20 -8.18 -12.11
CA ASN A 22 34.85 -7.62 -12.11
C ASN A 22 34.50 -6.88 -13.43
N LYS A 23 35.26 -7.09 -14.51
CA LYS A 23 35.01 -6.47 -15.81
C LYS A 23 34.60 -7.53 -16.83
N VAL A 24 33.49 -7.27 -17.51
CA VAL A 24 33.09 -8.04 -18.70
C VAL A 24 34.08 -7.74 -19.82
N ILE A 25 34.75 -8.77 -20.32
CA ILE A 25 35.75 -8.67 -21.39
C ILE A 25 35.21 -9.15 -22.74
N SER A 26 34.17 -9.99 -22.75
CA SER A 26 33.42 -10.28 -23.96
C SER A 26 31.99 -10.67 -23.62
N TYR A 27 31.06 -10.36 -24.52
CA TYR A 27 29.70 -10.88 -24.49
C TYR A 27 29.36 -11.40 -25.89
N GLY A 28 28.61 -12.49 -25.95
CA GLY A 28 28.07 -13.01 -27.20
C GLY A 28 26.73 -13.68 -26.93
N ALA A 29 25.72 -13.33 -27.71
CA ALA A 29 24.42 -13.99 -27.68
C ALA A 29 24.17 -14.66 -29.04
N ASN A 30 23.68 -15.91 -29.00
CA ASN A 30 23.25 -16.61 -30.19
C ASN A 30 21.79 -17.06 -30.03
N PHE A 31 20.98 -16.77 -31.04
CA PHE A 31 19.60 -17.22 -31.11
C PHE A 31 19.51 -18.39 -32.09
N ALA A 32 19.33 -19.59 -31.56
CA ALA A 32 19.18 -20.79 -32.37
C ALA A 32 17.70 -21.09 -32.59
N LYS A 33 17.34 -21.62 -33.76
CA LYS A 33 16.03 -22.27 -33.95
C LYS A 33 16.05 -23.58 -33.13
N PRO A 34 15.18 -23.76 -32.12
CA PRO A 34 15.19 -24.97 -31.31
C PRO A 34 14.93 -26.22 -32.18
N LYS A 35 15.73 -27.26 -31.99
CA LYS A 35 15.57 -28.56 -32.70
C LYS A 35 14.35 -29.34 -32.21
N MET A 36 13.93 -29.09 -30.97
CA MET A 36 12.78 -29.72 -30.33
C MET A 36 12.16 -28.72 -29.36
N VAL A 37 10.83 -28.65 -29.34
CA VAL A 37 10.04 -27.92 -28.35
C VAL A 37 9.11 -28.94 -27.71
N ALA A 38 9.00 -28.94 -26.38
CA ALA A 38 8.07 -29.83 -25.68
C ALA A 38 6.64 -29.55 -26.15
N SER A 39 5.84 -30.61 -26.33
CA SER A 39 4.44 -30.45 -26.72
C SER A 39 3.69 -29.63 -25.69
N ALA A 40 2.91 -28.64 -26.15
CA ALA A 40 1.97 -27.90 -25.34
C ALA A 40 0.74 -28.73 -24.97
N ALA A 41 0.51 -29.88 -25.63
CA ALA A 41 -0.55 -30.79 -25.23
C ALA A 41 -0.16 -31.49 -23.92
N PRO A 42 -0.95 -31.34 -22.83
CA PRO A 42 -0.69 -32.05 -21.59
C PRO A 42 -0.79 -33.56 -21.85
N LYS A 43 0.16 -34.31 -21.29
CA LYS A 43 0.16 -35.79 -21.38
C LYS A 43 -0.86 -36.43 -20.43
N VAL A 44 -1.46 -35.64 -19.55
CA VAL A 44 -2.43 -36.05 -18.55
C VAL A 44 -3.78 -35.48 -18.94
N SER A 45 -4.83 -36.30 -18.92
CA SER A 45 -6.19 -35.83 -19.18
C SER A 45 -6.70 -34.97 -18.03
N ARG A 46 -7.67 -34.09 -18.32
CA ARG A 46 -8.33 -33.25 -17.33
C ARG A 46 -8.90 -34.07 -16.17
N GLU A 47 -9.57 -35.17 -16.50
CA GLU A 47 -10.21 -36.08 -15.54
C GLU A 47 -9.18 -36.74 -14.62
N SER A 48 -8.00 -37.06 -15.16
CA SER A 48 -6.92 -37.69 -14.40
C SER A 48 -6.26 -36.68 -13.45
N ALA A 49 -6.10 -35.43 -13.88
CA ALA A 49 -5.56 -34.35 -13.05
C ALA A 49 -6.51 -33.99 -11.89
N VAL A 50 -7.82 -33.92 -12.16
CA VAL A 50 -8.85 -33.69 -11.13
C VAL A 50 -8.81 -34.78 -10.06
N LYS A 51 -8.87 -36.05 -10.47
CA LYS A 51 -8.83 -37.18 -9.53
C LYS A 51 -7.57 -37.18 -8.66
N ALA A 52 -6.42 -36.82 -9.23
CA ALA A 52 -5.18 -36.72 -8.47
C ALA A 52 -5.22 -35.58 -7.44
N ALA A 53 -5.80 -34.43 -7.79
CA ALA A 53 -5.95 -33.29 -6.87
C ALA A 53 -6.95 -33.60 -5.75
N GLU A 54 -8.08 -34.24 -6.05
CA GLU A 54 -9.07 -34.67 -5.06
C GLU A 54 -8.44 -35.67 -4.06
N LEU A 55 -7.64 -36.62 -4.57
CA LEU A 55 -6.93 -37.59 -3.73
C LEU A 55 -5.88 -36.93 -2.81
N LEU A 56 -5.15 -35.93 -3.31
CA LEU A 56 -4.09 -35.25 -2.56
C LEU A 56 -4.62 -34.28 -1.50
N THR A 57 -5.77 -33.66 -1.76
CA THR A 57 -6.29 -32.54 -0.96
C THR A 57 -7.51 -32.90 -0.12
N GLY A 58 -8.20 -34.00 -0.43
CA GLY A 58 -9.49 -34.36 0.16
C GLY A 58 -10.66 -33.47 -0.30
N ALA A 59 -10.42 -32.52 -1.22
CA ALA A 59 -11.45 -31.68 -1.79
C ALA A 59 -12.20 -32.39 -2.93
N ILE A 60 -13.42 -31.95 -3.24
CA ILE A 60 -14.23 -32.43 -4.38
C ILE A 60 -14.30 -31.32 -5.43
N TYR A 61 -14.07 -31.65 -6.69
CA TYR A 61 -14.12 -30.70 -7.79
C TYR A 61 -15.54 -30.15 -7.98
N ASN A 62 -15.67 -28.82 -7.90
CA ASN A 62 -16.94 -28.10 -7.90
C ASN A 62 -17.39 -27.62 -9.30
N SER A 63 -16.91 -28.24 -10.37
CA SER A 63 -17.21 -27.85 -11.77
C SER A 63 -16.68 -26.48 -12.20
N HIS A 64 -15.84 -25.81 -11.40
CA HIS A 64 -15.20 -24.55 -11.82
C HIS A 64 -14.31 -24.76 -13.06
N PRO A 65 -14.27 -23.85 -14.05
CA PRO A 65 -13.47 -24.04 -15.26
C PRO A 65 -12.02 -24.41 -14.93
N ILE A 66 -11.50 -25.46 -15.59
CA ILE A 66 -10.12 -25.89 -15.43
C ILE A 66 -9.31 -25.26 -16.56
N GLU A 67 -8.36 -24.42 -16.18
CA GLU A 67 -7.43 -23.79 -17.11
C GLU A 67 -6.11 -24.57 -17.18
N LEU A 68 -5.58 -24.71 -18.39
CA LEU A 68 -4.25 -25.28 -18.58
C LEU A 68 -3.20 -24.17 -18.38
N GLN A 69 -2.47 -24.23 -17.26
CA GLN A 69 -1.36 -23.35 -16.99
C GLN A 69 -0.03 -24.05 -17.27
N TYR A 70 0.88 -23.35 -17.93
CA TYR A 70 2.24 -23.84 -18.17
C TYR A 70 3.18 -23.20 -17.15
N PHE A 71 3.86 -24.04 -16.36
CA PHE A 71 4.92 -23.58 -15.47
C PHE A 71 6.25 -24.18 -15.92
N ILE A 72 7.29 -23.36 -15.93
CA ILE A 72 8.63 -23.78 -16.32
C ILE A 72 9.31 -24.33 -15.07
N LYS A 73 9.59 -25.64 -15.04
CA LYS A 73 10.37 -26.25 -13.96
C LYS A 73 11.84 -25.86 -14.12
N ASP A 74 12.45 -25.36 -13.04
CA ASP A 74 13.87 -25.01 -12.92
C ASP A 74 14.79 -26.24 -13.05
N THR A 75 14.84 -26.81 -14.24
CA THR A 75 15.83 -27.80 -14.62
C THR A 75 16.75 -27.17 -15.65
N CYS A 76 17.68 -26.37 -15.12
CA CYS A 76 18.93 -25.97 -15.78
C CYS A 76 18.81 -25.52 -17.25
N ARG A 77 18.20 -24.35 -17.50
CA ARG A 77 18.56 -23.35 -18.55
C ARG A 77 17.49 -22.26 -18.57
N GLY A 78 17.93 -21.02 -18.34
CA GLY A 78 17.08 -19.85 -18.06
C GLY A 78 15.98 -19.60 -19.08
N ALA A 79 14.75 -19.49 -18.58
CA ALA A 79 13.67 -18.81 -19.26
C ALA A 79 13.85 -17.30 -19.13
N LEU A 80 13.66 -16.57 -20.22
CA LEU A 80 13.47 -15.12 -20.14
C LEU A 80 12.07 -14.90 -19.53
N MET A 81 12.00 -14.78 -18.22
CA MET A 81 10.83 -14.19 -17.58
C MET A 81 10.83 -12.71 -17.93
N ILE A 82 9.78 -12.27 -18.62
CA ILE A 82 9.54 -10.85 -18.84
C ILE A 82 9.06 -10.30 -17.50
N HIS A 83 9.94 -9.55 -16.86
CA HIS A 83 9.72 -8.94 -15.56
C HIS A 83 9.14 -7.53 -15.75
N LEU A 84 8.03 -7.25 -15.05
CA LEU A 84 7.51 -5.90 -14.85
C LEU A 84 8.51 -5.14 -13.98
N GLN A 85 8.92 -3.95 -14.40
CA GLN A 85 9.92 -3.17 -13.64
C GLN A 85 9.51 -1.70 -13.51
N TYR A 86 9.76 -1.15 -12.33
CA TYR A 86 9.57 0.28 -12.08
C TYR A 86 10.83 0.88 -11.47
N ARG A 87 11.27 2.03 -12.00
CA ARG A 87 12.26 2.88 -11.32
C ARG A 87 11.52 3.87 -10.42
N VAL A 88 11.54 3.61 -9.12
CA VAL A 88 10.71 4.32 -8.12
C VAL A 88 11.44 4.46 -6.81
N THR A 89 10.91 5.33 -5.96
CA THR A 89 11.31 5.40 -4.55
C THR A 89 10.72 4.18 -3.83
N PRO A 90 11.48 3.43 -3.01
CA PRO A 90 10.96 2.26 -2.31
C PRO A 90 9.69 2.55 -1.52
N PHE A 91 8.82 1.55 -1.40
CA PHE A 91 7.52 1.69 -0.71
C PHE A 91 7.69 2.10 0.77
N THR A 92 8.77 1.63 1.40
CA THR A 92 9.13 1.95 2.79
C THR A 92 9.91 3.26 2.96
N SER A 93 10.19 3.99 1.87
CA SER A 93 10.86 5.31 1.94
C SER A 93 9.79 6.41 2.01
N GLN A 94 10.03 7.43 2.85
CA GLN A 94 9.19 8.63 2.91
C GLN A 94 9.30 9.45 1.65
N ASP A 95 10.50 9.56 1.12
CA ASP A 95 10.79 10.37 -0.04
C ASP A 95 12.11 9.96 -0.69
N LEU A 96 12.45 10.64 -1.79
CA LEU A 96 13.64 10.35 -2.58
C LEU A 96 14.97 10.56 -1.84
N THR A 97 14.99 11.28 -0.72
CA THR A 97 16.24 11.55 0.02
C THR A 97 16.63 10.42 0.96
N ASP A 98 15.72 9.49 1.27
CA ASP A 98 16.02 8.33 2.13
C ASP A 98 16.99 7.36 1.46
N THR A 99 16.64 6.90 0.25
CA THR A 99 17.38 5.86 -0.48
C THR A 99 17.59 6.19 -1.96
N GLY A 100 17.01 7.27 -2.46
CA GLY A 100 16.90 7.53 -3.90
C GLY A 100 15.95 6.55 -4.61
N PHE A 101 16.06 6.55 -5.93
CA PHE A 101 15.31 5.63 -6.80
C PHE A 101 15.98 4.26 -6.87
N THR A 102 15.15 3.22 -6.82
CA THR A 102 15.54 1.82 -7.01
C THR A 102 14.74 1.21 -8.15
N THR A 103 15.21 0.09 -8.69
CA THR A 103 14.42 -0.71 -9.64
C THR A 103 13.76 -1.84 -8.88
N VAL A 104 12.42 -1.83 -8.83
CA VAL A 104 11.62 -2.92 -8.27
C VAL A 104 11.12 -3.82 -9.41
N THR A 105 11.01 -5.12 -9.16
CA THR A 105 10.62 -6.13 -10.15
C THR A 105 9.43 -6.93 -9.64
N ASP A 106 8.41 -7.08 -10.48
CA ASP A 106 7.15 -7.79 -10.20
C ASP A 106 6.58 -7.53 -8.79
N PRO A 107 6.36 -6.26 -8.39
CA PRO A 107 6.03 -5.91 -7.01
C PRO A 107 4.58 -6.23 -6.59
N PHE A 108 3.72 -6.63 -7.53
CA PHE A 108 2.29 -6.84 -7.26
C PHE A 108 2.04 -8.08 -6.43
N ASP A 109 1.09 -7.99 -5.49
CA ASP A 109 0.58 -9.15 -4.80
C ASP A 109 -0.41 -9.92 -5.70
N LYS A 110 -0.23 -11.24 -5.80
CA LYS A 110 -1.01 -12.08 -6.72
C LYS A 110 -2.42 -12.38 -6.20
N VAL A 111 -2.67 -12.20 -4.91
CA VAL A 111 -4.00 -12.41 -4.31
C VAL A 111 -4.82 -11.14 -4.49
N SER A 112 -4.24 -9.99 -4.11
CA SER A 112 -4.86 -8.66 -4.23
C SER A 112 -5.03 -8.24 -5.68
N SER A 113 -3.98 -8.43 -6.49
CA SER A 113 -3.88 -8.03 -7.90
C SER A 113 -3.52 -9.20 -8.82
N PRO A 114 -4.42 -10.21 -9.02
CA PRO A 114 -4.10 -11.42 -9.78
C PRO A 114 -3.85 -11.19 -11.27
N ASN A 115 -4.37 -10.09 -11.84
CA ASN A 115 -4.08 -9.68 -13.22
C ASN A 115 -2.86 -8.73 -13.31
N GLY A 116 -2.15 -8.53 -12.20
CA GLY A 116 -1.17 -7.45 -12.04
C GLY A 116 -1.83 -6.07 -12.04
N TRP A 117 -1.00 -5.03 -12.12
CA TRP A 117 -1.46 -3.65 -12.02
C TRP A 117 -1.84 -3.00 -13.37
N HIS A 118 -1.49 -3.62 -14.50
CA HIS A 118 -1.66 -3.06 -15.86
C HIS A 118 -2.76 -3.74 -16.67
N GLN A 119 -3.81 -4.18 -16.00
CA GLN A 119 -4.97 -4.76 -16.64
C GLN A 119 -6.22 -4.47 -15.80
N TYR A 120 -7.34 -4.14 -16.45
CA TYR A 120 -8.66 -4.09 -15.84
C TYR A 120 -9.69 -4.70 -16.80
N ASN A 121 -10.62 -5.50 -16.30
CA ASN A 121 -11.44 -6.38 -17.13
C ASN A 121 -10.55 -7.18 -18.12
N THR A 122 -10.86 -7.13 -19.41
CA THR A 122 -10.08 -7.72 -20.51
C THR A 122 -9.12 -6.71 -21.15
N THR A 123 -9.03 -5.48 -20.65
CA THR A 123 -8.20 -4.41 -21.20
C THR A 123 -6.83 -4.42 -20.53
N ALA A 124 -5.80 -4.83 -21.29
CA ALA A 124 -4.42 -4.61 -20.90
C ALA A 124 -3.99 -3.16 -21.21
N THR A 125 -3.22 -2.57 -20.32
CA THR A 125 -2.63 -1.24 -20.48
C THR A 125 -1.12 -1.34 -20.60
N THR A 126 -0.52 -0.29 -21.15
CA THR A 126 0.94 -0.15 -21.26
C THR A 126 1.40 1.20 -20.71
N SER A 127 0.63 1.77 -19.80
CA SER A 127 0.86 3.09 -19.20
C SER A 127 0.51 3.05 -17.71
N THR A 128 0.66 4.15 -16.97
CA THR A 128 0.29 4.28 -15.55
C THR A 128 -1.23 4.28 -15.33
N SER A 129 -1.92 3.23 -15.80
CA SER A 129 -3.36 3.04 -15.77
C SER A 129 -3.66 1.56 -15.54
N GLY A 130 -4.57 1.25 -14.63
CA GLY A 130 -4.76 -0.12 -14.14
C GLY A 130 -6.10 -0.36 -13.48
N ASN A 131 -6.24 -1.54 -12.87
CA ASN A 131 -7.44 -1.86 -12.10
C ASN A 131 -7.54 -1.03 -10.84
N ASN A 132 -6.44 -0.87 -10.11
CA ASN A 132 -6.44 -0.28 -8.78
C ASN A 132 -6.26 1.24 -8.83
N ALA A 133 -5.55 1.74 -9.84
CA ALA A 133 -5.19 3.14 -9.94
C ALA A 133 -5.03 3.65 -11.38
N VAL A 134 -5.11 4.96 -11.55
CA VAL A 134 -4.60 5.69 -12.72
C VAL A 134 -3.83 6.93 -12.25
N ALA A 135 -2.59 7.08 -12.71
CA ALA A 135 -1.76 8.24 -12.41
C ALA A 135 -1.54 9.09 -13.67
N TYR A 136 -1.86 10.38 -13.58
CA TYR A 136 -1.93 11.27 -14.74
C TYR A 136 -1.56 12.71 -14.38
N THR A 137 -1.48 13.59 -15.39
CA THR A 137 -1.37 15.04 -15.21
C THR A 137 -2.47 15.76 -16.00
N GLY A 138 -3.21 16.66 -15.36
CA GLY A 138 -4.31 17.39 -15.99
C GLY A 138 -5.56 16.54 -16.27
N SER A 139 -5.49 15.62 -17.25
CA SER A 139 -6.58 14.71 -17.63
C SER A 139 -6.18 13.26 -17.45
N THR A 140 -7.13 12.39 -17.10
CA THR A 140 -6.94 10.93 -16.92
C THR A 140 -6.43 10.21 -18.18
N SER A 141 -6.46 10.86 -19.33
CA SER A 141 -5.86 10.37 -20.59
C SER A 141 -4.34 10.61 -20.69
N ILE A 142 -3.79 11.54 -19.91
CA ILE A 142 -2.38 11.96 -19.97
C ILE A 142 -1.59 11.14 -18.95
N THR A 143 -1.31 9.89 -19.32
CA THR A 143 -0.59 8.90 -18.51
C THR A 143 0.84 8.69 -19.02
N THR A 144 1.70 8.06 -18.21
CA THR A 144 3.08 7.71 -18.62
C THR A 144 3.10 6.33 -19.25
N SER A 145 3.62 6.19 -20.48
CA SER A 145 3.76 4.89 -21.15
C SER A 145 4.96 4.08 -20.62
N GLN A 146 5.01 2.79 -20.88
CA GLN A 146 6.20 1.97 -20.66
C GLN A 146 7.38 2.46 -21.53
N THR A 147 8.60 2.42 -20.99
CA THR A 147 9.84 2.72 -21.74
C THR A 147 10.32 1.52 -22.59
N ASN A 148 9.81 0.32 -22.32
CA ASN A 148 10.04 -0.88 -23.12
C ASN A 148 8.71 -1.67 -23.28
N PRO A 149 8.45 -2.34 -24.42
CA PRO A 149 7.28 -3.20 -24.67
C PRO A 149 7.01 -4.37 -23.69
N THR A 150 7.76 -4.46 -22.60
CA THR A 150 7.70 -5.51 -21.59
C THR A 150 7.29 -4.99 -20.21
N ASN A 151 6.49 -3.91 -20.17
CA ASN A 151 6.09 -3.19 -18.97
C ASN A 151 7.29 -2.75 -18.11
N ILE A 152 8.33 -2.18 -18.73
CA ILE A 152 9.41 -1.53 -17.99
C ILE A 152 9.11 -0.03 -17.95
N TYR A 153 9.13 0.55 -16.75
CA TYR A 153 8.89 1.96 -16.48
C TYR A 153 10.15 2.56 -15.84
N ASN A 154 11.17 2.80 -16.67
CA ASN A 154 12.46 3.32 -16.23
C ASN A 154 12.62 4.81 -16.59
N TYR A 155 11.96 5.67 -15.82
CA TYR A 155 12.06 7.12 -15.97
C TYR A 155 13.05 7.67 -14.95
N VAL A 156 14.01 8.47 -15.44
CA VAL A 156 15.06 9.06 -14.61
C VAL A 156 14.60 10.43 -14.13
N TYR A 157 14.48 10.60 -12.81
CA TYR A 157 14.32 11.91 -12.20
C TYR A 157 15.62 12.72 -12.31
N ASN A 158 15.52 13.97 -12.75
CA ASN A 158 16.61 14.93 -12.82
C ASN A 158 16.36 16.08 -11.83
N PRO A 159 17.16 16.19 -10.75
CA PRO A 159 17.00 17.25 -9.75
C PRO A 159 17.43 18.63 -10.24
N ASP A 160 18.18 18.72 -11.34
CA ASP A 160 18.72 19.99 -11.86
C ASP A 160 17.73 20.76 -12.76
N ILE A 161 16.55 20.18 -13.01
CA ILE A 161 15.48 20.79 -13.81
C ILE A 161 14.16 20.85 -13.02
N GLY A 162 13.26 21.73 -13.46
CA GLY A 162 11.95 21.90 -12.81
C GLY A 162 11.13 20.61 -12.77
N ALA A 163 10.25 20.49 -11.77
CA ALA A 163 9.38 19.32 -11.58
C ALA A 163 8.53 18.99 -12.82
N THR A 164 8.04 20.02 -13.51
CA THR A 164 7.18 19.88 -14.71
C THR A 164 7.97 19.75 -16.03
N VAL A 165 9.30 19.59 -15.97
CA VAL A 165 10.20 19.68 -17.14
C VAL A 165 10.88 18.33 -17.41
N GLY A 166 11.10 18.03 -18.69
CA GLY A 166 11.85 16.84 -19.11
C GLY A 166 11.15 15.54 -18.69
N THR A 167 11.91 14.63 -18.08
CA THR A 167 11.43 13.31 -17.64
C THR A 167 10.78 13.32 -16.24
N ASN A 168 10.82 14.45 -15.53
CA ASN A 168 10.32 14.54 -14.16
C ASN A 168 8.81 14.28 -14.04
N PRO A 169 7.92 14.75 -14.94
CA PRO A 169 6.51 14.41 -14.89
C PRO A 169 6.24 12.91 -15.06
N ASP A 170 7.02 12.23 -15.90
CA ASP A 170 6.85 10.80 -16.13
C ASP A 170 7.29 9.97 -14.93
N ALA A 171 8.45 10.31 -14.34
CA ALA A 171 8.94 9.69 -13.11
C ALA A 171 7.97 9.92 -11.93
N ALA A 172 7.33 11.09 -11.84
CA ALA A 172 6.33 11.40 -10.84
C ALA A 172 5.10 10.49 -10.95
N ARG A 173 4.50 10.38 -12.15
CA ARG A 173 3.35 9.48 -12.41
C ARG A 173 3.70 8.02 -12.15
N VAL A 174 4.90 7.57 -12.52
CA VAL A 174 5.36 6.19 -12.28
C VAL A 174 5.53 5.92 -10.79
N ASN A 175 6.10 6.86 -10.02
CA ASN A 175 6.26 6.72 -8.58
C ASN A 175 4.92 6.59 -7.87
N VAL A 176 3.98 7.51 -8.10
CA VAL A 176 2.68 7.45 -7.40
C VAL A 176 1.82 6.28 -7.86
N PHE A 177 1.91 5.86 -9.14
CA PHE A 177 1.24 4.65 -9.60
C PHE A 177 1.73 3.42 -8.84
N TYR A 178 3.04 3.30 -8.64
CA TYR A 178 3.62 2.24 -7.83
C TYR A 178 3.14 2.31 -6.37
N ILE A 179 3.21 3.48 -5.73
CA ILE A 179 2.82 3.63 -4.32
C ILE A 179 1.34 3.30 -4.08
N ILE A 180 0.42 3.81 -4.90
CA ILE A 180 -1.02 3.51 -4.74
C ILE A 180 -1.31 2.02 -4.95
N ASN A 181 -0.67 1.37 -5.92
CA ASN A 181 -0.89 -0.06 -6.12
C ASN A 181 -0.33 -0.90 -4.95
N MET A 182 0.82 -0.52 -4.38
CA MET A 182 1.33 -1.14 -3.16
C MET A 182 0.38 -0.94 -1.97
N LEU A 183 -0.18 0.25 -1.81
CA LEU A 183 -1.18 0.54 -0.76
C LEU A 183 -2.46 -0.26 -0.97
N HIS A 184 -2.94 -0.38 -2.21
CA HIS A 184 -4.05 -1.26 -2.55
C HIS A 184 -3.75 -2.70 -2.15
N ASP A 185 -2.61 -3.24 -2.58
CA ASP A 185 -2.27 -4.63 -2.30
C ASP A 185 -2.11 -4.90 -0.79
N LEU A 186 -1.72 -3.87 -0.01
CA LEU A 186 -1.59 -3.94 1.44
C LEU A 186 -2.93 -3.85 2.20
N THR A 187 -3.92 -3.11 1.66
CA THR A 187 -5.13 -2.72 2.40
C THR A 187 -6.42 -3.30 1.86
N VAL A 188 -6.40 -3.89 0.66
CA VAL A 188 -7.60 -4.49 0.06
C VAL A 188 -8.11 -5.65 0.93
N GLY A 189 -9.42 -5.71 1.09
CA GLY A 189 -10.06 -6.73 1.90
C GLY A 189 -11.57 -6.54 2.00
N PRO A 190 -12.24 -7.32 2.85
CA PRO A 190 -13.67 -7.15 3.09
C PRO A 190 -13.98 -5.73 3.55
N GLY A 191 -14.75 -4.98 2.75
CA GLY A 191 -15.19 -3.62 3.07
C GLY A 191 -14.38 -2.48 2.42
N TYR A 192 -13.16 -2.73 1.94
CA TYR A 192 -12.38 -1.74 1.18
C TYR A 192 -11.83 -2.33 -0.12
N ASN A 193 -12.33 -1.80 -1.24
CA ASN A 193 -11.92 -2.21 -2.59
C ASN A 193 -12.22 -1.07 -3.57
N CYS A 194 -11.21 -0.30 -3.95
CA CYS A 194 -11.33 0.77 -4.95
C CYS A 194 -10.73 0.30 -6.27
N VAL A 195 -11.57 -0.21 -7.17
CA VAL A 195 -11.13 -0.89 -8.39
C VAL A 195 -12.01 -0.59 -9.59
N GLN A 196 -11.40 -0.59 -10.78
CA GLN A 196 -12.13 -0.45 -12.04
C GLN A 196 -13.04 -1.67 -12.31
N ASP A 197 -12.58 -2.86 -11.93
CA ASP A 197 -13.27 -4.14 -12.01
C ASP A 197 -13.19 -4.85 -10.64
N ASN A 198 -14.36 -5.06 -10.02
CA ASN A 198 -14.51 -5.73 -8.73
C ASN A 198 -14.50 -7.26 -8.81
N ARG A 199 -14.49 -7.83 -10.04
CA ARG A 199 -14.41 -9.27 -10.30
C ARG A 199 -15.49 -10.10 -9.58
N GLY A 200 -16.62 -9.48 -9.24
CA GLY A 200 -17.69 -10.11 -8.46
C GLY A 200 -17.34 -10.40 -6.99
N LEU A 201 -16.30 -9.78 -6.43
CA LEU A 201 -15.83 -9.97 -5.05
C LEU A 201 -16.57 -9.09 -4.02
N GLY A 202 -17.66 -8.43 -4.42
CA GLY A 202 -18.40 -7.45 -3.61
C GLY A 202 -17.97 -6.00 -3.84
N GLY A 203 -18.71 -5.05 -3.28
CA GLY A 203 -18.57 -3.61 -3.55
C GLY A 203 -19.02 -3.21 -4.95
N LEU A 204 -18.98 -1.91 -5.26
CA LEU A 204 -19.27 -1.34 -6.57
C LEU A 204 -17.99 -1.04 -7.34
N ALA A 205 -17.91 -1.49 -8.59
CA ALA A 205 -16.76 -1.23 -9.47
C ALA A 205 -16.75 0.20 -10.05
N ASN A 206 -15.79 0.48 -10.93
CA ASN A 206 -15.55 1.79 -11.57
C ASN A 206 -15.09 2.88 -10.60
N ASP A 207 -14.30 2.49 -9.60
CA ASP A 207 -13.84 3.40 -8.56
C ASP A 207 -12.36 3.26 -8.18
N ARG A 208 -11.53 2.87 -9.16
CA ARG A 208 -10.07 2.91 -9.03
C ARG A 208 -9.60 4.28 -8.54
N VAL A 209 -8.50 4.32 -7.81
CA VAL A 209 -7.93 5.58 -7.31
C VAL A 209 -7.38 6.41 -8.48
N GLU A 210 -7.82 7.66 -8.57
CA GLU A 210 -7.30 8.64 -9.53
C GLU A 210 -6.24 9.50 -8.85
N VAL A 211 -5.03 9.57 -9.40
CA VAL A 211 -3.97 10.46 -8.90
C VAL A 211 -3.54 11.44 -9.96
N GLN A 212 -3.80 12.72 -9.72
CA GLN A 212 -3.27 13.82 -10.52
C GLN A 212 -1.99 14.33 -9.87
N VAL A 213 -0.85 14.07 -10.51
CA VAL A 213 0.43 14.69 -10.11
C VAL A 213 0.58 16.07 -10.73
N GLN A 214 1.37 16.92 -10.09
CA GLN A 214 1.66 18.28 -10.52
C GLN A 214 0.38 19.11 -10.71
N SER A 215 -0.60 18.86 -9.83
CA SER A 215 -1.83 19.62 -9.73
C SER A 215 -1.56 21.02 -9.17
N SER A 216 -2.48 21.96 -9.44
CA SER A 216 -2.50 23.27 -8.76
C SER A 216 -2.93 23.19 -7.30
N ALA A 217 -3.58 22.09 -6.90
CA ALA A 217 -3.85 21.74 -5.51
C ALA A 217 -2.73 20.85 -4.97
N GLY A 218 -2.31 21.04 -3.71
CA GLY A 218 -1.20 20.31 -3.13
C GLY A 218 -1.64 19.47 -1.93
N GLY A 219 -1.68 18.14 -2.10
CA GLY A 219 -1.96 17.19 -1.02
C GLY A 219 -3.41 17.29 -0.55
N ILE A 220 -4.34 16.82 -1.38
CA ILE A 220 -5.75 16.72 -1.02
C ILE A 220 -6.39 15.55 -1.75
N ILE A 221 -7.38 14.93 -1.11
CA ILE A 221 -8.23 13.91 -1.70
C ILE A 221 -9.71 14.31 -1.70
N ASN A 222 -10.45 13.85 -2.71
CA ASN A 222 -11.90 13.74 -2.65
C ASN A 222 -12.27 12.26 -2.55
N VAL A 223 -13.08 11.92 -1.53
CA VAL A 223 -13.54 10.54 -1.28
C VAL A 223 -15.06 10.49 -1.47
N PRO A 224 -15.54 10.00 -2.62
CA PRO A 224 -16.97 9.75 -2.83
C PRO A 224 -17.37 8.37 -2.29
N ALA A 225 -18.68 8.13 -2.20
CA ALA A 225 -19.22 6.80 -1.88
C ALA A 225 -18.80 5.73 -2.91
N ASP A 226 -18.97 4.47 -2.52
CA ASP A 226 -18.64 3.29 -3.32
C ASP A 226 -19.13 3.35 -4.78
N GLY A 227 -18.30 2.87 -5.72
CA GLY A 227 -18.58 2.92 -7.16
C GLY A 227 -18.28 4.26 -7.85
N ARG A 228 -17.61 5.19 -7.15
CA ARG A 228 -17.05 6.41 -7.74
C ARG A 228 -15.59 6.57 -7.35
N SER A 229 -14.73 6.89 -8.31
CA SER A 229 -13.29 7.02 -8.08
C SER A 229 -12.96 8.09 -7.03
N PRO A 230 -12.25 7.75 -5.94
CA PRO A 230 -11.59 8.77 -5.13
C PRO A 230 -10.46 9.40 -5.96
N ARG A 231 -10.23 10.71 -5.76
CA ARG A 231 -9.24 11.45 -6.51
C ARG A 231 -8.28 12.19 -5.59
N ILE A 232 -6.99 11.91 -5.75
CA ILE A 232 -5.88 12.56 -5.06
C ILE A 232 -5.25 13.60 -5.99
N TRP A 233 -4.99 14.79 -5.48
CA TRP A 233 -4.23 15.83 -6.15
C TRP A 233 -2.92 16.09 -5.41
N LEU A 234 -1.82 15.78 -6.07
CA LEU A 234 -0.47 16.05 -5.56
C LEU A 234 0.11 17.23 -6.32
N GLY A 235 0.54 18.26 -5.58
CA GLY A 235 1.08 19.49 -6.13
C GLY A 235 2.60 19.53 -6.08
N VAL A 236 3.18 20.54 -6.72
CA VAL A 236 4.59 20.88 -6.56
C VAL A 236 4.71 21.89 -5.42
N TRP A 237 5.51 21.59 -4.41
CA TRP A 237 5.82 22.49 -3.30
C TRP A 237 7.19 23.16 -3.47
N SER A 238 7.52 24.07 -2.55
CA SER A 238 8.73 24.90 -2.63
C SER A 238 10.04 24.11 -2.56
N LYS A 239 10.02 22.88 -2.04
CA LYS A 239 11.20 22.02 -1.86
C LYS A 239 11.21 20.79 -2.76
N GLY A 240 10.10 20.47 -3.42
CA GLY A 240 9.99 19.26 -4.24
C GLY A 240 8.61 19.01 -4.82
N ASP A 241 8.54 18.09 -5.77
CA ASP A 241 7.28 17.55 -6.28
C ASP A 241 6.68 16.59 -5.25
N GLY A 242 5.43 16.83 -4.83
CA GLY A 242 4.74 15.99 -3.85
C GLY A 242 4.55 14.54 -4.30
N ALA A 243 4.66 14.27 -5.61
CA ALA A 243 4.66 12.92 -6.14
C ALA A 243 5.85 12.05 -5.69
N TYR A 244 6.92 12.64 -5.15
CA TYR A 244 8.05 11.92 -4.55
C TYR A 244 8.10 11.99 -3.02
N GLN A 245 7.02 12.49 -2.39
CA GLN A 245 6.81 12.49 -0.95
C GLN A 245 5.76 11.40 -0.64
N ASN A 246 6.22 10.16 -0.58
CA ASN A 246 5.39 8.96 -0.50
C ASN A 246 4.50 8.93 0.76
N ASP A 247 4.96 9.48 1.88
CA ASP A 247 4.16 9.60 3.10
C ASP A 247 2.92 10.47 2.91
N ILE A 248 2.99 11.54 2.12
CA ILE A 248 1.80 12.33 1.78
C ILE A 248 0.89 11.57 0.84
N THR A 249 1.44 10.85 -0.16
CA THR A 249 0.60 10.00 -1.03
C THR A 249 -0.15 8.92 -0.22
N ALA A 250 0.51 8.31 0.76
CA ALA A 250 -0.10 7.32 1.66
C ALA A 250 -1.12 7.95 2.62
N HIS A 251 -0.87 9.17 3.10
CA HIS A 251 -1.82 9.95 3.89
C HIS A 251 -3.11 10.22 3.11
N GLU A 252 -3.00 10.77 1.89
CA GLU A 252 -4.18 11.01 1.04
C GLU A 252 -4.95 9.72 0.75
N TYR A 253 -4.24 8.63 0.47
CA TYR A 253 -4.86 7.32 0.25
C TYR A 253 -5.65 6.83 1.47
N MET A 254 -5.11 7.04 2.67
CA MET A 254 -5.72 6.58 3.92
C MET A 254 -7.03 7.31 4.23
N HIS A 255 -7.21 8.57 3.83
CA HIS A 255 -8.54 9.21 3.87
C HIS A 255 -9.58 8.43 3.06
N GLY A 256 -9.16 7.88 1.91
CA GLY A 256 -9.99 6.98 1.10
C GLY A 256 -10.37 5.71 1.86
N VAL A 257 -9.41 5.07 2.52
CA VAL A 257 -9.63 3.89 3.38
C VAL A 257 -10.59 4.22 4.52
N ASN A 258 -10.33 5.30 5.26
CA ASN A 258 -11.16 5.78 6.36
C ASN A 258 -12.62 5.97 5.92
N GLY A 259 -12.84 6.78 4.89
CA GLY A 259 -14.17 7.15 4.41
C GLY A 259 -14.95 5.96 3.85
N ARG A 260 -14.28 4.99 3.23
CA ARG A 260 -14.94 3.79 2.68
C ARG A 260 -15.22 2.72 3.73
N LEU A 261 -14.33 2.53 4.71
CA LEU A 261 -14.55 1.55 5.78
C LEU A 261 -15.56 2.05 6.84
N THR A 262 -15.44 3.30 7.26
CA THR A 262 -16.26 3.84 8.35
C THR A 262 -17.68 4.09 7.87
N GLY A 263 -18.65 3.40 8.48
CA GLY A 263 -20.07 3.55 8.12
C GLY A 263 -20.48 2.85 6.83
N GLY A 264 -19.66 1.91 6.32
CA GLY A 264 -20.06 0.98 5.27
C GLY A 264 -20.12 1.57 3.86
N GLY A 265 -19.07 2.27 3.42
CA GLY A 265 -18.90 2.69 2.02
C GLY A 265 -19.59 3.99 1.62
N THR A 266 -20.23 4.70 2.55
CA THR A 266 -20.96 5.95 2.24
C THR A 266 -20.03 7.15 2.02
N ALA A 267 -18.83 7.13 2.61
CA ALA A 267 -17.90 8.28 2.68
C ALA A 267 -18.50 9.53 3.34
N THR A 268 -19.48 9.37 4.24
CA THR A 268 -20.17 10.49 4.93
C THR A 268 -20.03 10.43 6.46
N CYS A 269 -19.05 9.70 6.98
CA CYS A 269 -18.93 9.41 8.41
C CYS A 269 -17.81 10.14 9.15
N PHE A 270 -17.21 11.15 8.53
CA PHE A 270 -16.21 12.04 9.13
C PHE A 270 -16.62 13.52 9.05
N GLN A 271 -17.86 13.81 9.47
CA GLN A 271 -18.49 15.13 9.32
C GLN A 271 -18.46 15.96 10.62
N THR A 272 -18.46 15.31 11.78
CA THR A 272 -18.28 16.01 13.06
C THR A 272 -16.81 16.39 13.27
N PHE A 273 -16.55 17.41 14.11
CA PHE A 273 -15.18 17.85 14.40
C PHE A 273 -14.25 16.72 14.87
N ASP A 274 -14.64 15.95 15.89
CA ASP A 274 -13.82 14.84 16.40
C ASP A 274 -13.52 13.80 15.32
N ALA A 275 -14.54 13.45 14.53
CA ALA A 275 -14.37 12.52 13.43
C ALA A 275 -13.36 13.08 12.40
N HIS A 276 -13.55 14.31 11.90
CA HIS A 276 -12.62 14.92 10.95
C HIS A 276 -11.18 14.96 11.48
N VAL A 277 -11.01 15.25 12.77
CA VAL A 277 -9.70 15.22 13.44
C VAL A 277 -9.11 13.80 13.48
N LEU A 278 -9.93 12.79 13.75
CA LEU A 278 -9.51 11.39 13.69
C LEU A 278 -9.12 10.97 12.28
N ASP A 279 -9.86 11.41 11.25
CA ASP A 279 -9.58 11.11 9.84
C ASP A 279 -8.15 11.52 9.45
N GLU A 280 -7.76 12.75 9.77
CA GLU A 280 -6.39 13.26 9.62
C GLU A 280 -5.35 12.44 10.40
N GLY A 281 -5.66 12.09 11.65
CA GLY A 281 -4.73 11.32 12.48
C GLY A 281 -4.53 9.89 12.00
N TRP A 282 -5.59 9.26 11.48
CA TRP A 282 -5.52 7.95 10.83
C TRP A 282 -4.65 8.04 9.57
N ALA A 283 -4.82 9.12 8.80
CA ALA A 283 -4.06 9.37 7.60
C ALA A 283 -2.56 9.58 7.86
N ASP A 284 -2.18 10.19 8.98
CA ASP A 284 -0.77 10.29 9.41
C ASP A 284 -0.22 8.96 9.97
N ALA A 285 -1.06 8.11 10.57
CA ALA A 285 -0.62 6.88 11.22
C ALA A 285 -0.17 5.79 10.22
N LEU A 286 -0.81 5.69 9.05
CA LEU A 286 -0.46 4.70 8.03
C LEU A 286 0.98 4.88 7.50
N PRO A 287 1.42 6.08 7.03
CA PRO A 287 2.79 6.27 6.56
C PRO A 287 3.85 5.98 7.64
N ASP A 288 3.59 6.36 8.90
CA ASP A 288 4.50 6.05 10.03
C ASP A 288 4.75 4.54 10.17
N LEU A 289 3.69 3.73 10.05
CA LEU A 289 3.75 2.28 10.09
C LEU A 289 4.51 1.70 8.89
N ILE A 290 4.13 2.04 7.66
CA ILE A 290 4.67 1.41 6.45
C ILE A 290 6.14 1.77 6.18
N GLN A 291 6.59 2.94 6.62
CA GLN A 291 7.97 3.41 6.43
C GLN A 291 8.91 3.01 7.57
N ARG A 292 8.43 2.17 8.50
CA ARG A 292 9.28 1.57 9.52
C ARG A 292 9.99 0.35 8.93
N THR A 293 11.32 0.42 8.84
CA THR A 293 12.16 -0.65 8.26
C THR A 293 12.87 -1.52 9.29
N THR A 294 12.76 -1.19 10.58
CA THR A 294 13.39 -1.93 11.69
C THR A 294 12.49 -1.98 12.92
N ALA A 295 12.81 -2.86 13.87
CA ALA A 295 12.12 -2.94 15.15
C ALA A 295 12.38 -1.75 16.09
N ASN A 296 13.36 -0.89 15.77
CA ASN A 296 13.75 0.20 16.64
C ASN A 296 12.66 1.26 16.72
N ASP A 297 12.50 1.84 17.91
CA ASP A 297 11.77 3.09 18.08
C ASP A 297 12.50 4.22 17.32
N ARG A 298 11.74 5.13 16.72
CA ARG A 298 12.24 6.24 15.90
C ARG A 298 11.26 7.40 15.96
N ASP A 299 11.77 8.61 15.83
CA ASP A 299 10.89 9.75 15.56
C ASP A 299 10.47 9.73 14.08
N PHE A 300 9.20 10.03 13.81
CA PHE A 300 8.64 10.13 12.46
C PHE A 300 8.13 11.55 12.18
N VAL A 301 8.48 12.12 11.02
CA VAL A 301 8.11 13.49 10.63
C VAL A 301 7.45 13.46 9.26
N MET A 302 6.19 13.89 9.16
CA MET A 302 5.46 13.96 7.90
C MET A 302 6.03 15.01 6.94
N GLY A 303 6.10 14.65 5.66
CA GLY A 303 6.38 15.59 4.57
C GLY A 303 7.78 16.21 4.62
N LYS A 304 8.74 15.58 5.31
CA LYS A 304 10.02 16.18 5.72
C LYS A 304 10.83 16.80 4.58
N TRP A 305 10.70 16.30 3.35
CA TRP A 305 11.45 16.79 2.20
C TRP A 305 10.67 17.83 1.40
N ALA A 306 9.50 17.48 0.86
CA ALA A 306 8.77 18.34 -0.07
C ALA A 306 7.97 19.45 0.61
N SER A 307 7.50 19.23 1.85
CA SER A 307 6.72 20.17 2.65
C SER A 307 7.11 20.11 4.14
N PRO A 308 8.32 20.56 4.52
CA PRO A 308 8.77 20.48 5.91
C PRO A 308 7.90 21.34 6.84
N GLY A 309 7.59 20.81 8.02
CA GLY A 309 6.86 21.54 9.06
C GLY A 309 5.33 21.43 9.00
N LEU A 310 4.79 20.44 8.28
CA LEU A 310 3.33 20.18 8.23
C LEU A 310 2.73 19.92 9.61
N ARG A 311 3.51 19.30 10.51
CA ARG A 311 3.09 18.97 11.87
C ARG A 311 4.08 19.61 12.87
N PRO A 312 3.62 20.26 13.96
CA PRO A 312 4.47 20.91 14.95
C PRO A 312 5.42 19.97 15.70
N TYR A 313 5.08 18.68 15.85
CA TYR A 313 5.93 17.72 16.55
C TYR A 313 6.16 16.47 15.70
N PRO A 314 7.36 15.87 15.75
CA PRO A 314 7.56 14.49 15.29
C PRO A 314 6.65 13.53 16.08
N TYR A 315 6.19 12.43 15.49
CA TYR A 315 5.61 11.33 16.26
C TYR A 315 6.75 10.59 16.95
N SER A 316 6.70 10.58 18.27
CA SER A 316 7.75 10.05 19.13
C SER A 316 7.12 9.48 20.38
N THR A 317 7.61 8.35 20.86
CA THR A 317 7.22 7.82 22.17
C THR A 317 7.73 8.69 23.34
N ASN A 318 8.67 9.62 23.08
CA ASN A 318 9.18 10.56 24.06
C ASN A 318 8.24 11.77 24.20
N LYS A 319 7.65 11.94 25.38
CA LYS A 319 6.71 13.04 25.68
C LYS A 319 7.36 14.42 25.74
N THR A 320 8.68 14.51 25.79
CA THR A 320 9.40 15.78 25.66
C THR A 320 9.52 16.21 24.19
N VAL A 321 9.64 15.25 23.26
CA VAL A 321 9.68 15.51 21.82
C VAL A 321 8.28 15.78 21.27
N ASN A 322 7.32 14.95 21.66
CA ASN A 322 5.91 15.15 21.34
C ASN A 322 5.09 15.23 22.63
N PRO A 323 4.70 16.44 23.09
CA PRO A 323 4.01 16.62 24.37
C PRO A 323 2.49 16.44 24.28
N LEU A 324 1.94 16.06 23.12
CA LEU A 324 0.49 16.00 22.93
C LEU A 324 -0.16 14.93 23.82
N MET A 325 -1.28 15.34 24.42
CA MET A 325 -2.14 14.58 25.32
C MET A 325 -3.61 14.77 24.92
N TYR A 326 -4.51 13.94 25.43
CA TYR A 326 -5.94 14.01 25.12
C TYR A 326 -6.57 15.38 25.32
N SER A 327 -6.17 16.10 26.35
CA SER A 327 -6.62 17.48 26.59
C SER A 327 -6.31 18.46 25.47
N ASN A 328 -5.31 18.19 24.64
CA ASN A 328 -5.00 19.02 23.48
C ASN A 328 -6.03 18.90 22.36
N SER A 329 -6.88 17.86 22.35
CA SER A 329 -7.96 17.72 21.37
C SER A 329 -9.22 18.54 21.72
N ALA A 330 -9.22 19.23 22.87
CA ALA A 330 -10.36 20.04 23.33
C ALA A 330 -10.56 21.33 22.52
N THR A 331 -9.53 21.79 21.82
CA THR A 331 -9.59 23.01 21.01
C THR A 331 -10.32 22.74 19.70
N THR A 332 -11.52 23.30 19.53
CA THR A 332 -12.32 23.12 18.30
C THR A 332 -11.94 24.09 17.18
N SER A 333 -11.04 25.04 17.43
CA SER A 333 -10.55 26.01 16.44
C SER A 333 -9.37 25.52 15.61
N ASP A 334 -8.75 24.41 16.00
CA ASP A 334 -7.56 23.86 15.34
C ASP A 334 -7.63 22.31 15.38
N SER A 335 -7.67 21.68 14.21
CA SER A 335 -7.71 20.22 14.07
C SER A 335 -6.34 19.56 14.27
N PHE A 336 -5.23 20.29 14.08
CA PHE A 336 -3.90 19.68 14.02
C PHE A 336 -3.42 19.05 15.34
N PRO A 337 -3.62 19.66 16.52
CA PRO A 337 -3.21 19.04 17.79
C PRO A 337 -3.97 17.73 18.06
N GLY A 338 -5.26 17.68 17.74
CA GLY A 338 -6.07 16.47 17.89
C GLY A 338 -5.69 15.38 16.89
N ALA A 339 -5.40 15.74 15.65
CA ALA A 339 -5.01 14.79 14.61
C ALA A 339 -3.66 14.15 14.94
N GLN A 340 -2.68 14.98 15.30
CA GLN A 340 -1.37 14.49 15.73
C GLN A 340 -1.42 13.69 17.04
N LEU A 341 -2.33 14.03 17.96
CA LEU A 341 -2.56 13.21 19.13
C LEU A 341 -3.00 11.80 18.73
N TRP A 342 -3.96 11.67 17.81
CA TRP A 342 -4.42 10.35 17.36
C TRP A 342 -3.31 9.57 16.66
N ALA A 343 -2.55 10.22 15.78
CA ALA A 343 -1.41 9.63 15.09
C ALA A 343 -0.30 9.20 16.06
N VAL A 344 0.07 10.04 17.06
CA VAL A 344 1.09 9.65 18.06
C VAL A 344 0.60 8.51 18.95
N VAL A 345 -0.71 8.35 19.18
CA VAL A 345 -1.24 7.15 19.87
C VAL A 345 -1.00 5.89 19.03
N TRP A 346 -1.20 5.94 17.72
CA TRP A 346 -0.86 4.82 16.82
C TRP A 346 0.63 4.51 16.79
N HIS A 347 1.48 5.55 16.87
CA HIS A 347 2.92 5.37 17.05
C HIS A 347 3.24 4.61 18.34
N GLU A 348 2.63 4.99 19.47
CA GLU A 348 2.79 4.30 20.76
C GLU A 348 2.31 2.84 20.70
N ILE A 349 1.15 2.59 20.08
CA ILE A 349 0.61 1.25 19.86
C ILE A 349 1.60 0.40 19.05
N THR A 350 2.11 0.95 17.95
CA THR A 350 3.04 0.26 17.05
C THR A 350 4.34 -0.14 17.77
N VAL A 351 4.95 0.80 18.47
CA VAL A 351 6.20 0.52 19.21
C VAL A 351 5.95 -0.49 20.33
N ALA A 352 4.82 -0.39 21.05
CA ALA A 352 4.50 -1.31 22.12
C ALA A 352 4.23 -2.74 21.61
N LEU A 353 3.48 -2.89 20.51
CA LEU A 353 3.22 -4.19 19.88
C LEU A 353 4.49 -4.80 19.27
N ILE A 354 5.36 -3.99 18.63
CA ILE A 354 6.65 -4.48 18.12
C ILE A 354 7.53 -5.01 19.27
N LYS A 355 7.52 -4.32 20.41
CA LYS A 355 8.27 -4.77 21.58
C LYS A 355 7.76 -6.12 22.13
N GLU A 356 6.46 -6.38 22.02
CA GLU A 356 5.84 -7.59 22.54
C GLU A 356 5.90 -8.77 21.56
N HIS A 357 5.69 -8.52 20.27
CA HIS A 357 5.52 -9.56 19.24
C HIS A 357 6.61 -9.57 18.17
N GLY A 358 7.62 -8.72 18.30
CA GLY A 358 8.67 -8.56 17.30
C GLY A 358 8.23 -7.77 16.06
N PHE A 359 9.11 -7.71 15.07
CA PHE A 359 8.92 -6.94 13.84
C PHE A 359 9.00 -7.86 12.62
N SER A 360 8.04 -7.72 11.70
CA SER A 360 8.07 -8.37 10.39
C SER A 360 8.61 -7.39 9.34
N THR A 361 9.55 -7.86 8.51
CA THR A 361 9.98 -7.12 7.32
C THR A 361 9.01 -7.25 6.14
N ASN A 362 8.01 -8.14 6.25
CA ASN A 362 6.97 -8.33 5.25
C ASN A 362 5.60 -7.95 5.84
N LEU A 363 5.18 -6.71 5.59
CA LEU A 363 3.85 -6.22 5.98
C LEU A 363 2.70 -6.83 5.14
N PHE A 364 3.01 -7.46 4.00
CA PHE A 364 2.03 -8.06 3.10
C PHE A 364 1.66 -9.51 3.47
N ASP A 365 2.24 -10.07 4.54
CA ASP A 365 1.83 -11.37 5.05
C ASP A 365 0.63 -11.22 6.00
N PRO A 366 -0.60 -11.58 5.58
CA PRO A 366 -1.79 -11.42 6.41
C PRO A 366 -1.83 -12.42 7.58
N THR A 367 -0.96 -13.44 7.59
CA THR A 367 -0.88 -14.45 8.65
C THR A 367 0.13 -14.08 9.74
N SER A 368 0.95 -13.06 9.49
CA SER A 368 1.96 -12.60 10.44
C SER A 368 1.33 -12.04 11.72
N ILE A 369 1.82 -12.55 12.85
CA ILE A 369 1.47 -12.10 14.20
C ILE A 369 2.54 -11.18 14.80
N SER A 370 3.45 -10.62 14.00
CA SER A 370 4.40 -9.61 14.47
C SER A 370 3.71 -8.28 14.82
N GLY A 371 4.34 -7.47 15.66
CA GLY A 371 3.71 -6.28 16.23
C GLY A 371 3.24 -5.26 15.20
N ASN A 372 4.05 -5.01 14.15
CA ASN A 372 3.69 -4.09 13.07
C ASN A 372 2.58 -4.64 12.15
N THR A 373 2.49 -5.96 11.95
CA THR A 373 1.36 -6.56 11.22
C THR A 373 0.10 -6.60 12.07
N ILE A 374 0.22 -6.81 13.39
CA ILE A 374 -0.88 -6.63 14.33
C ILE A 374 -1.40 -5.20 14.27
N THR A 375 -0.52 -4.18 14.30
CA THR A 375 -0.93 -2.78 14.14
C THR A 375 -1.77 -2.60 12.88
N LEU A 376 -1.28 -3.03 11.71
CA LEU A 376 -1.99 -2.89 10.44
C LEU A 376 -3.38 -3.54 10.49
N HIS A 377 -3.47 -4.77 11.01
CA HIS A 377 -4.74 -5.46 11.17
C HIS A 377 -5.71 -4.68 12.06
N LEU A 378 -5.25 -4.16 13.20
CA LEU A 378 -6.07 -3.38 14.12
C LEU A 378 -6.49 -2.03 13.52
N MET A 379 -5.66 -1.41 12.69
CA MET A 379 -6.01 -0.16 12.01
C MET A 379 -7.23 -0.37 11.11
N ILE A 380 -7.21 -1.41 10.27
CA ILE A 380 -8.30 -1.72 9.33
C ILE A 380 -9.56 -2.21 10.07
N ASP A 381 -9.42 -3.14 11.02
CA ASP A 381 -10.55 -3.73 11.74
C ASP A 381 -11.29 -2.70 12.62
N ALA A 382 -10.57 -1.73 13.19
CA ALA A 382 -11.17 -0.65 13.96
C ALA A 382 -12.01 0.28 13.09
N LEU A 383 -11.57 0.60 11.87
CA LEU A 383 -12.34 1.43 10.93
C LEU A 383 -13.63 0.74 10.49
N ILE A 384 -13.59 -0.58 10.31
CA ILE A 384 -14.79 -1.39 9.98
C ILE A 384 -15.81 -1.36 11.12
N SER A 385 -15.35 -1.36 12.37
CA SER A 385 -16.21 -1.52 13.55
C SER A 385 -16.63 -0.22 14.23
N GLN A 386 -15.91 0.88 14.03
CA GLN A 386 -16.23 2.15 14.65
C GLN A 386 -17.55 2.75 14.11
N PRO A 387 -18.32 3.47 14.93
CA PRO A 387 -19.56 4.09 14.48
C PRO A 387 -19.31 5.23 13.49
N CYS A 388 -20.34 5.61 12.74
CA CYS A 388 -20.33 6.82 11.93
C CYS A 388 -20.16 8.07 12.81
N ASN A 389 -19.31 9.02 12.40
CA ASN A 389 -18.91 10.19 13.18
C ASN A 389 -18.36 9.82 14.57
N PRO A 390 -17.28 9.02 14.63
CA PRO A 390 -16.73 8.55 15.90
C PRO A 390 -16.17 9.72 16.72
N THR A 391 -16.34 9.64 18.04
CA THR A 391 -15.50 10.38 18.99
C THR A 391 -14.18 9.64 19.21
N PHE A 392 -13.19 10.29 19.84
CA PHE A 392 -11.95 9.64 20.25
C PHE A 392 -12.18 8.39 21.12
N ILE A 393 -13.19 8.44 21.98
CA ILE A 393 -13.57 7.31 22.83
C ILE A 393 -14.12 6.16 21.99
N ASN A 394 -14.98 6.46 21.01
CA ASN A 394 -15.50 5.44 20.10
C ASN A 394 -14.38 4.79 19.27
N ALA A 395 -13.47 5.58 18.72
CA ALA A 395 -12.36 5.07 17.93
C ALA A 395 -11.40 4.21 18.77
N ARG A 396 -11.05 4.64 20.00
CA ARG A 396 -10.27 3.83 20.94
C ARG A 396 -10.96 2.50 21.23
N ASP A 397 -12.24 2.53 21.58
CA ASP A 397 -12.97 1.34 21.97
C ASP A 397 -13.11 0.36 20.78
N ALA A 398 -13.22 0.88 19.55
CA ALA A 398 -13.19 0.06 18.33
C ALA A 398 -11.83 -0.65 18.14
N VAL A 399 -10.70 0.00 18.45
CA VAL A 399 -9.37 -0.65 18.42
C VAL A 399 -9.26 -1.78 19.44
N ILE A 400 -9.77 -1.56 20.67
CA ILE A 400 -9.79 -2.61 21.70
C ILE A 400 -10.72 -3.76 21.27
N GLN A 401 -11.86 -3.46 20.67
CA GLN A 401 -12.79 -4.47 20.16
C GLN A 401 -12.20 -5.26 18.98
N ALA A 402 -11.47 -4.60 18.08
CA ALA A 402 -10.75 -5.26 16.99
C ALA A 402 -9.76 -6.30 17.51
N ASP A 403 -9.00 -5.96 18.56
CA ASP A 403 -8.11 -6.92 19.23
C ASP A 403 -8.87 -8.07 19.89
N ALA A 404 -10.02 -7.78 20.51
CA ALA A 404 -10.89 -8.79 21.09
C ALA A 404 -11.39 -9.78 20.02
N ASN A 405 -11.77 -9.27 18.84
CA ASN A 405 -12.32 -10.07 17.74
C ASN A 405 -11.26 -10.91 17.03
N ARG A 406 -10.09 -10.32 16.72
CA ARG A 406 -9.06 -10.97 15.90
C ARG A 406 -8.07 -11.79 16.72
N TYR A 407 -7.72 -11.34 17.92
CA TYR A 407 -6.66 -11.92 18.75
C TYR A 407 -7.15 -12.33 20.15
N ASN A 408 -8.46 -12.47 20.33
CA ASN A 408 -9.09 -12.84 21.61
C ASN A 408 -8.70 -11.90 22.77
N GLY A 409 -8.34 -10.65 22.47
CA GLY A 409 -8.01 -9.65 23.49
C GLY A 409 -6.61 -9.80 24.10
N THR A 410 -5.73 -10.59 23.47
CA THR A 410 -4.38 -10.88 23.98
C THR A 410 -3.56 -9.59 24.18
N ASN A 411 -3.80 -8.55 23.40
CA ASN A 411 -3.03 -7.30 23.44
C ASN A 411 -3.70 -6.20 24.28
N LYS A 412 -4.82 -6.49 24.94
CA LYS A 412 -5.65 -5.52 25.67
C LYS A 412 -4.82 -4.58 26.55
N CYS A 413 -3.94 -5.10 27.40
CA CYS A 413 -3.18 -4.25 28.33
C CYS A 413 -2.11 -3.41 27.63
N THR A 414 -1.52 -3.91 26.55
CA THR A 414 -0.56 -3.17 25.73
C THR A 414 -1.23 -1.99 25.05
N LEU A 415 -2.42 -2.20 24.47
CA LEU A 415 -3.23 -1.15 23.86
C LEU A 415 -3.67 -0.11 24.89
N TRP A 416 -4.23 -0.53 26.03
CA TRP A 416 -4.67 0.41 27.07
C TRP A 416 -3.52 1.25 27.63
N LYS A 417 -2.33 0.68 27.79
CA LYS A 417 -1.13 1.43 28.20
C LYS A 417 -0.73 2.50 27.18
N ALA A 418 -0.79 2.19 25.89
CA ALA A 418 -0.51 3.16 24.84
C ALA A 418 -1.51 4.33 24.84
N PHE A 419 -2.82 4.05 24.92
CA PHE A 419 -3.85 5.09 25.04
C PHE A 419 -3.69 5.93 26.32
N ALA A 420 -3.52 5.28 27.47
CA ALA A 420 -3.36 5.94 28.76
C ALA A 420 -2.11 6.83 28.83
N LYS A 421 -1.02 6.44 28.17
CA LYS A 421 0.21 7.24 28.07
C LYS A 421 -0.03 8.63 27.46
N ARG A 422 -1.04 8.74 26.58
CA ARG A 422 -1.47 9.97 25.91
C ARG A 422 -2.79 10.54 26.46
N GLY A 423 -3.21 10.10 27.64
CA GLY A 423 -4.39 10.66 28.33
C GLY A 423 -5.73 10.11 27.86
N LEU A 424 -5.75 9.08 27.00
CA LEU A 424 -6.96 8.40 26.49
C LEU A 424 -7.29 7.10 27.26
N GLY A 425 -6.85 6.99 28.52
CA GLY A 425 -7.09 5.83 29.38
C GLY A 425 -8.57 5.59 29.70
N TYR A 426 -8.87 4.53 30.44
CA TYR A 426 -10.21 4.00 30.68
C TYR A 426 -11.20 5.04 31.25
N GLY A 427 -10.71 5.99 32.04
CA GLY A 427 -11.53 7.06 32.62
C GLY A 427 -11.71 8.30 31.72
N ALA A 428 -11.17 8.30 30.50
CA ALA A 428 -11.33 9.42 29.57
C ALA A 428 -12.79 9.55 29.10
N THR A 429 -13.28 10.79 28.99
CA THR A 429 -14.65 11.11 28.60
C THR A 429 -14.68 12.14 27.47
N SER A 430 -15.89 12.50 27.00
CA SER A 430 -16.09 13.60 26.04
C SER A 430 -15.72 14.98 26.59
N ALA A 431 -15.44 15.11 27.89
CA ALA A 431 -14.87 16.33 28.47
C ALA A 431 -13.41 16.56 28.07
N LYS A 432 -12.77 15.60 27.40
CA LYS A 432 -11.39 15.69 26.88
C LYS A 432 -10.38 16.03 27.98
N THR A 433 -10.54 15.42 29.15
CA THR A 433 -9.57 15.50 30.24
C THR A 433 -8.65 14.28 30.21
N ASN A 434 -7.37 14.47 30.54
CA ASN A 434 -6.40 13.39 30.52
C ASN A 434 -6.74 12.32 31.56
N SER A 435 -6.87 11.08 31.13
CA SER A 435 -6.92 9.91 32.00
C SER A 435 -5.75 8.99 31.71
N GLY A 436 -4.93 8.72 32.73
CA GLY A 436 -3.91 7.68 32.72
C GLY A 436 -4.41 6.33 33.27
N THR A 437 -5.70 6.22 33.56
CA THR A 437 -6.28 5.06 34.23
C THR A 437 -6.28 3.85 33.30
N LEU A 438 -5.84 2.70 33.82
CA LEU A 438 -5.96 1.40 33.15
C LEU A 438 -7.22 0.67 33.64
N PRO A 439 -7.87 -0.16 32.81
CA PRO A 439 -8.94 -1.03 33.28
C PRO A 439 -8.38 -2.12 34.20
N THR A 440 -9.21 -2.67 35.08
CA THR A 440 -8.83 -3.80 35.94
C THR A 440 -8.34 -5.00 35.13
N GLY A 441 -7.30 -5.67 35.62
CA GLY A 441 -6.63 -6.78 34.92
C GLY A 441 -5.51 -6.31 33.98
N CYS A 442 -5.27 -5.01 33.93
CA CYS A 442 -4.09 -4.34 33.43
C CYS A 442 -3.49 -3.47 34.57
#